data_AF-A0A9P5WQM6-F1
#
_entry.id   AF-A0A9P5WQM6-F1
#
_cell.length_a   1.000
_cell.length_b   1.000
_cell.length_c   1.000
_cell.angle_alpha   90.00
_cell.angle_beta   90.00
_cell.angle_gamma   90.00
#
_symmetry.space_group_name_H-M   'P 1'
#
loop_
_entity.id
_entity.type
_entity.pdbx_description
1 polymer ?
#
loop_
_entity_poly.entity_id
_entity_poly.type
_entity_poly.pdbx_seq_one_letter_code
_entity_poly.pdbx_strand_id
1 'polypeptide(L)'
;MGRKSTKRVLESPQTTEPKRQSQGSANASSSEEEYEQKPQFYVKWIGYDDIHNTWEPIENLSNCKEMLRDYLLSMCKKNTVPLNNNDDRSSPFALSSLSLQESKILTADPSPSKQLEVRLKAFQDIFKNSVGPKIRIENTVDDAACPPGFKYTSECIYGKGVEKPDPQFSSRCECGPGECSIENGCLCMQEAAAINDFKSLPFEKDGRVSEQASRLLWECNASCSCGPTCVSRVSQQGRRFAMTIKRYPNKGWGVILNQKEPIPPRTFVARYTGEIILSQEADIRGRGYDVEGATWLFDLDYNTELEAKYSIDAYRQGNESHFFNHSCDPNLSVYMLVGGDTAGDSDMMTLSFWSNRWIYEGDEFTFDYNGNYAQPWLEQYGAKDKKLDMKYKKGMTPCLCGASTCRKWVYL
;
A
#
# COMPACT_ATOMS: atom_id res chain seq x y z
N MET A 1 42.36 -15.09 0.52
CA MET A 1 41.51 -15.06 1.73
C MET A 1 40.86 -13.69 1.84
N GLY A 2 39.68 -13.50 1.26
CA GLY A 2 38.95 -12.23 1.31
C GLY A 2 38.06 -12.18 2.55
N ARG A 3 38.42 -11.37 3.55
CA ARG A 3 37.52 -11.07 4.67
C ARG A 3 36.36 -10.23 4.13
N LYS A 4 35.13 -10.71 4.28
CA LYS A 4 33.91 -9.92 4.03
C LYS A 4 33.92 -8.75 5.02
N SER A 5 34.17 -7.54 4.53
CA SER A 5 34.10 -6.32 5.34
C SER A 5 32.64 -5.92 5.53
N THR A 6 32.19 -5.91 6.77
CA THR A 6 30.91 -5.30 7.18
C THR A 6 31.13 -3.81 7.47
N LYS A 7 30.10 -2.97 7.34
CA LYS A 7 30.21 -1.50 7.49
C LYS A 7 29.24 -0.98 8.55
N ARG A 8 29.52 0.17 9.19
CA ARG A 8 28.65 0.83 10.18
C ARG A 8 28.56 2.34 9.89
N VAL A 9 27.37 2.88 9.67
CA VAL A 9 27.18 4.33 9.42
C VAL A 9 27.40 5.12 10.72
N LEU A 10 28.14 6.23 10.65
CA LEU A 10 28.52 7.06 11.79
C LEU A 10 27.87 8.45 11.76
N GLU A 11 27.72 9.11 10.59
CA GLU A 11 27.20 10.48 10.49
C GLU A 11 26.28 10.72 9.26
N SER A 12 25.49 11.80 9.32
CA SER A 12 24.43 12.22 8.39
C SER A 12 24.93 12.79 7.04
N PRO A 13 24.10 12.92 6.00
CA PRO A 13 24.50 13.56 4.74
C PRO A 13 24.86 15.03 4.93
N GLN A 14 25.99 15.44 4.35
CA GLN A 14 26.36 16.85 4.19
C GLN A 14 26.30 17.23 2.70
N THR A 15 25.70 18.38 2.39
CA THR A 15 25.94 19.09 1.13
C THR A 15 27.04 20.11 1.39
N THR A 16 28.12 20.08 0.60
CA THR A 16 29.23 21.04 0.77
C THR A 16 28.84 22.37 0.12
N GLU A 17 28.68 23.43 0.92
CA GLU A 17 28.52 24.80 0.39
C GLU A 17 29.79 25.24 -0.38
N PRO A 18 29.65 25.94 -1.52
CA PRO A 18 30.81 26.48 -2.22
C PRO A 18 31.37 27.69 -1.47
N LYS A 19 32.68 27.65 -1.19
CA LYS A 19 33.44 28.82 -0.72
C LYS A 19 33.31 29.95 -1.74
N ARG A 20 32.83 31.12 -1.29
CA ARG A 20 32.93 32.39 -2.03
C ARG A 20 34.40 32.63 -2.42
N GLN A 21 34.68 32.69 -3.72
CA GLN A 21 35.82 33.41 -4.27
C GLN A 21 35.34 34.50 -5.23
N SER A 22 36.09 35.59 -5.19
CA SER A 22 35.87 36.91 -5.73
C SER A 22 35.82 37.00 -7.27
N GLN A 23 35.08 38.01 -7.72
CA GLN A 23 35.04 38.69 -9.03
C GLN A 23 36.05 38.29 -10.13
N GLY A 24 35.50 38.04 -11.32
CA GLY A 24 36.18 38.10 -12.62
C GLY A 24 35.20 37.86 -13.77
N SER A 25 35.05 38.84 -14.66
CA SER A 25 34.13 38.87 -15.80
C SER A 25 34.70 38.15 -17.04
N ALA A 26 33.89 37.34 -17.73
CA ALA A 26 33.89 37.15 -19.20
C ALA A 26 32.77 36.17 -19.64
N ASN A 27 32.14 36.46 -20.78
CA ASN A 27 31.12 35.65 -21.47
C ASN A 27 31.66 34.30 -21.97
N ALA A 28 30.90 33.21 -21.80
CA ALA A 28 30.85 32.09 -22.73
C ALA A 28 29.60 31.23 -22.45
N SER A 29 28.89 30.86 -23.52
CA SER A 29 27.77 29.92 -23.54
C SER A 29 28.24 28.48 -23.31
N SER A 30 27.62 27.74 -22.39
CA SER A 30 27.55 26.27 -22.44
C SER A 30 26.47 25.75 -21.49
N SER A 31 25.73 24.76 -21.98
CA SER A 31 24.75 23.91 -21.30
C SER A 31 25.04 23.64 -19.82
N GLU A 32 24.13 24.04 -18.93
CA GLU A 32 24.13 23.62 -17.53
C GLU A 32 23.35 22.31 -17.41
N GLU A 33 24.07 21.17 -17.43
CA GLU A 33 23.60 19.95 -16.77
C GLU A 33 23.69 20.19 -15.26
N GLU A 34 22.54 20.30 -14.61
CA GLU A 34 22.42 20.44 -13.16
C GLU A 34 22.86 19.12 -12.50
N TYR A 35 24.12 19.04 -12.08
CA TYR A 35 24.65 17.91 -11.30
C TYR A 35 24.01 17.92 -9.91
N GLU A 36 22.90 17.19 -9.75
CA GLU A 36 22.29 16.89 -8.46
C GLU A 36 23.32 16.21 -7.54
N GLN A 37 23.78 16.92 -6.50
CA GLN A 37 24.72 16.40 -5.52
C GLN A 37 24.05 15.28 -4.71
N LYS A 38 24.46 14.03 -4.96
CA LYS A 38 23.92 12.86 -4.26
C LYS A 38 24.31 12.86 -2.78
N PRO A 39 23.40 12.43 -1.88
CA PRO A 39 23.70 12.30 -0.45
C PRO A 39 24.79 11.24 -0.21
N GLN A 40 25.80 11.61 0.58
CA GLN A 40 26.88 10.70 1.03
C GLN A 40 26.71 10.37 2.52
N PHE A 41 27.17 9.20 2.94
CA PHE A 41 27.08 8.71 4.31
C PHE A 41 28.48 8.46 4.85
N TYR A 42 28.78 8.93 6.06
CA TYR A 42 30.07 8.66 6.69
C TYR A 42 30.06 7.28 7.35
N VAL A 43 30.99 6.42 6.96
CA VAL A 43 30.92 4.98 7.22
C VAL A 43 32.20 4.49 7.89
N LYS A 44 32.02 3.72 8.97
CA LYS A 44 33.06 2.93 9.64
C LYS A 44 33.23 1.57 8.99
N TRP A 45 34.46 1.27 8.61
CA TRP A 45 34.85 -0.02 8.06
C TRP A 45 35.16 -1.00 9.19
N ILE A 46 34.39 -2.09 9.30
CA ILE A 46 34.59 -3.07 10.37
C ILE A 46 35.91 -3.80 10.15
N GLY A 47 36.76 -3.78 11.18
CA GLY A 47 38.11 -4.35 11.15
C GLY A 47 39.21 -3.36 10.72
N TYR A 48 38.86 -2.10 10.51
CA TYR A 48 39.79 -1.01 10.20
C TYR A 48 39.71 0.08 11.28
N ASP A 49 40.81 0.80 11.45
CA ASP A 49 40.88 1.95 12.37
C ASP A 49 40.05 3.13 11.85
N ASP A 50 39.59 4.00 12.75
CA ASP A 50 38.70 5.13 12.44
C ASP A 50 39.30 6.13 11.44
N ILE A 51 40.62 6.15 11.28
CA ILE A 51 41.29 6.93 10.22
C ILE A 51 40.88 6.52 8.79
N HIS A 52 40.31 5.31 8.63
CA HIS A 52 39.87 4.78 7.34
C HIS A 52 38.39 5.03 7.06
N ASN A 53 37.68 5.74 7.93
CA ASN A 53 36.27 6.05 7.72
C ASN A 53 36.12 6.96 6.50
N THR A 54 35.16 6.65 5.62
CA THR A 54 34.97 7.36 4.34
C THR A 54 33.53 7.79 4.16
N TRP A 55 33.34 8.84 3.35
CA TRP A 55 32.03 9.24 2.85
C TRP A 55 31.69 8.41 1.62
N GLU A 56 30.63 7.63 1.71
CA GLU A 56 30.21 6.70 0.67
C GLU A 56 28.81 7.05 0.17
N PRO A 57 28.57 7.06 -1.14
CA PRO A 57 27.22 7.19 -1.67
C PRO A 57 26.40 5.92 -1.37
N ILE A 58 25.07 6.05 -1.38
CA ILE A 58 24.17 4.96 -0.97
C ILE A 58 24.37 3.66 -1.76
N GLU A 59 24.76 3.79 -3.03
CA GLU A 59 25.02 2.66 -3.94
C GLU A 59 26.17 1.77 -3.43
N ASN A 60 27.10 2.32 -2.63
CA ASN A 60 28.22 1.58 -2.07
C ASN A 60 27.87 0.85 -0.75
N LEU A 61 26.63 0.97 -0.24
CA LEU A 61 26.19 0.42 1.05
C LEU A 61 25.29 -0.83 0.94
N SER A 62 25.42 -1.59 -0.14
CA SER A 62 24.59 -2.75 -0.47
C SER A 62 24.43 -3.81 0.63
N ASN A 63 25.43 -3.95 1.51
CA ASN A 63 25.49 -5.00 2.54
C ASN A 63 25.04 -4.51 3.93
N CYS A 64 24.54 -3.28 4.05
CA CYS A 64 24.17 -2.64 5.33
C CYS A 64 22.73 -2.09 5.32
N LYS A 65 21.86 -2.62 4.45
CA LYS A 65 20.50 -2.09 4.22
C LYS A 65 19.66 -1.99 5.49
N GLU A 66 19.72 -2.98 6.38
CA GLU A 66 18.97 -2.95 7.65
C GLU A 66 19.48 -1.87 8.62
N MET A 67 20.80 -1.73 8.76
CA MET A 67 21.39 -0.70 9.60
C MET A 67 21.18 0.71 9.03
N LEU A 68 21.24 0.85 7.71
CA LEU A 68 20.93 2.10 7.02
C LEU A 68 19.46 2.47 7.24
N ARG A 69 18.54 1.49 7.13
CA ARG A 69 17.12 1.66 7.45
C ARG A 69 16.92 2.12 8.90
N ASP A 70 17.48 1.43 9.88
CA ASP A 70 17.33 1.79 11.30
C ASP A 70 17.93 3.17 11.60
N TYR A 71 19.06 3.50 10.99
CA TYR A 71 19.68 4.82 11.11
C TYR A 71 18.77 5.91 10.53
N LEU A 72 18.27 5.76 9.29
CA LEU A 72 17.36 6.72 8.65
C LEU A 72 16.07 6.90 9.45
N LEU A 73 15.44 5.80 9.90
CA LEU A 73 14.25 5.83 10.76
C LEU A 73 14.53 6.51 12.12
N SER A 74 15.72 6.33 12.68
CA SER A 74 16.11 6.97 13.95
C SER A 74 16.33 8.48 13.81
N MET A 75 16.77 8.94 12.64
CA MET A 75 16.95 10.36 12.33
C MET A 75 15.60 11.07 12.19
N CYS A 76 14.58 10.41 11.61
CA CYS A 76 13.22 10.94 11.53
C CYS A 76 12.59 11.20 12.92
N LYS A 77 12.95 10.41 13.94
CA LYS A 77 12.48 10.60 15.33
C LYS A 77 13.15 11.79 16.06
N LYS A 78 14.31 12.25 15.61
CA LYS A 78 15.06 13.35 16.25
C LYS A 78 14.62 14.74 15.78
N ASN A 79 13.88 14.83 14.67
CA ASN A 79 13.37 16.10 14.11
C ASN A 79 11.96 16.48 14.60
N THR A 80 11.40 15.79 15.60
CA THR A 80 10.17 16.23 16.27
C THR A 80 10.51 17.09 17.49
N VAL A 81 9.98 18.32 17.53
CA VAL A 81 10.09 19.27 18.65
C VAL A 81 9.65 18.61 19.98
N PRO A 82 10.38 18.76 21.09
CA PRO A 82 9.99 18.18 22.37
C PRO A 82 8.93 19.06 23.06
N LEU A 83 7.82 18.46 23.50
CA LEU A 83 6.92 19.04 24.49
C LEU A 83 7.20 18.44 25.87
N ASN A 84 7.19 19.32 26.87
CA ASN A 84 7.62 19.13 28.25
C ASN A 84 7.04 17.90 28.96
N ASN A 85 7.92 17.22 29.70
CA ASN A 85 7.59 16.27 30.76
C ASN A 85 7.19 17.03 32.04
N ASN A 86 6.25 16.47 32.80
CA ASN A 86 6.33 16.43 34.26
C ASN A 86 5.70 15.12 34.77
N ASP A 87 6.47 14.48 35.68
CA ASP A 87 6.07 13.59 36.78
C ASP A 87 5.49 12.19 36.46
N ASP A 88 5.83 11.09 37.13
CA ASP A 88 6.74 10.82 38.24
C ASP A 88 7.14 9.33 38.25
N ARG A 89 8.21 9.06 38.99
CA ARG A 89 8.99 7.84 39.22
C ARG A 89 8.20 6.69 39.87
N SER A 90 8.56 5.45 39.55
CA SER A 90 9.12 4.49 40.53
C SER A 90 9.40 3.11 39.91
N SER A 91 10.67 2.70 40.00
CA SER A 91 11.20 1.33 39.87
C SER A 91 11.44 0.82 41.30
N PRO A 92 11.17 -0.46 41.65
CA PRO A 92 12.25 -1.47 41.59
C PRO A 92 11.78 -2.94 41.40
N PHE A 93 12.61 -3.81 40.81
CA PHE A 93 13.24 -4.98 41.48
C PHE A 93 13.84 -6.01 40.50
N ALA A 94 15.15 -6.20 40.69
CA ALA A 94 15.94 -7.43 40.72
C ALA A 94 15.56 -8.67 39.88
N LEU A 95 16.52 -9.04 39.02
CA LEU A 95 16.74 -10.36 38.44
C LEU A 95 16.93 -11.42 39.54
N SER A 96 16.09 -12.45 39.56
CA SER A 96 16.39 -13.74 40.19
C SER A 96 16.54 -14.80 39.11
N SER A 97 17.68 -15.48 39.16
CA SER A 97 18.05 -16.61 38.32
C SER A 97 17.18 -17.83 38.63
N LEU A 98 16.34 -18.23 37.69
CA LEU A 98 15.73 -19.56 37.68
C LEU A 98 16.43 -20.40 36.62
N SER A 99 17.14 -21.43 37.08
CA SER A 99 17.74 -22.44 36.20
C SER A 99 16.64 -23.30 35.58
N LEU A 100 16.44 -23.17 34.28
CA LEU A 100 15.71 -24.17 33.51
C LEU A 100 16.69 -25.31 33.20
N GLN A 101 16.49 -26.46 33.85
CA GLN A 101 17.06 -27.72 33.40
C GLN A 101 16.36 -28.08 32.08
N GLU A 102 17.02 -27.81 30.95
CA GLU A 102 16.62 -28.34 29.66
C GLU A 102 16.88 -29.85 29.63
N SER A 103 15.80 -30.63 29.67
CA SER A 103 15.83 -32.01 29.23
C SER A 103 15.91 -32.02 27.70
N LYS A 104 17.09 -32.36 27.17
CA LYS A 104 17.30 -32.59 25.74
C LYS A 104 16.54 -33.83 25.30
N ILE A 105 15.28 -33.67 24.92
CA ILE A 105 14.66 -34.58 23.96
C ILE A 105 15.17 -34.15 22.59
N LEU A 106 16.14 -34.90 22.04
CA LEU A 106 16.61 -34.79 20.66
C LEU A 106 15.44 -35.12 19.72
N THR A 107 14.56 -34.14 19.47
CA THR A 107 13.74 -34.13 18.27
C THR A 107 14.65 -33.68 17.13
N ALA A 108 14.77 -34.49 16.08
CA ALA A 108 15.54 -34.11 14.90
C ALA A 108 14.98 -32.80 14.34
N ASP A 109 15.86 -31.84 14.04
CA ASP A 109 15.47 -30.57 13.41
C ASP A 109 14.68 -30.88 12.13
N PRO A 110 13.43 -30.36 11.95
CA PRO A 110 12.65 -30.63 10.76
C PRO A 110 13.42 -30.30 9.48
N SER A 111 13.27 -31.14 8.45
CA SER A 111 13.83 -30.89 7.12
C SER A 111 13.42 -29.50 6.59
N PRO A 112 14.24 -28.82 5.75
CA PRO A 112 13.94 -27.48 5.22
C PRO A 112 12.53 -27.33 4.63
N SER A 113 12.02 -28.35 3.94
CA SER A 113 10.65 -28.35 3.40
C SER A 113 9.58 -28.26 4.50
N LYS A 114 9.74 -29.03 5.59
CA LYS A 114 8.84 -28.97 6.76
C LYS A 114 8.92 -27.61 7.46
N GLN A 115 10.10 -27.00 7.52
CA GLN A 115 10.24 -25.65 8.09
C GLN A 115 9.53 -24.60 7.25
N LEU A 116 9.59 -24.69 5.92
CA LEU A 116 8.82 -23.81 5.02
C LEU A 116 7.31 -24.01 5.20
N GLU A 117 6.82 -25.25 5.23
CA GLU A 117 5.41 -25.56 5.46
C GLU A 117 4.86 -24.92 6.76
N VAL A 118 5.63 -25.00 7.86
CA VAL A 118 5.26 -24.36 9.13
C VAL A 118 5.17 -22.83 8.98
N ARG A 119 6.13 -22.21 8.28
CA ARG A 119 6.14 -20.76 8.05
C ARG A 119 5.02 -20.31 7.12
N LEU A 120 4.68 -21.08 6.08
CA LEU A 120 3.54 -20.80 5.19
C LEU A 120 2.20 -20.96 5.93
N LYS A 121 2.09 -21.95 6.83
CA LYS A 121 0.92 -22.10 7.69
C LYS A 121 0.76 -20.90 8.64
N ALA A 122 1.84 -20.45 9.27
CA ALA A 122 1.84 -19.24 10.08
C ALA A 122 1.43 -17.99 9.26
N PHE A 123 1.89 -17.88 8.01
CA PHE A 123 1.47 -16.82 7.10
C PHE A 123 -0.05 -16.91 6.81
N GLN A 124 -0.58 -18.09 6.53
CA GLN A 124 -2.01 -18.28 6.31
C GLN A 124 -2.84 -17.92 7.55
N ASP A 125 -2.34 -18.24 8.73
CA ASP A 125 -3.02 -17.99 10.01
C ASP A 125 -3.15 -16.50 10.34
N ILE A 126 -2.39 -15.62 9.69
CA ILE A 126 -2.57 -14.16 9.78
C ILE A 126 -3.95 -13.74 9.25
N PHE A 127 -4.49 -14.45 8.26
CA PHE A 127 -5.79 -14.16 7.64
C PHE A 127 -6.96 -14.94 8.25
N LYS A 128 -6.75 -15.68 9.35
CA LYS A 128 -7.76 -16.60 9.93
C LYS A 128 -9.07 -15.91 10.35
N ASN A 129 -9.00 -14.62 10.67
CA ASN A 129 -10.14 -13.79 11.08
C ASN A 129 -10.67 -12.90 9.93
N SER A 130 -10.20 -13.12 8.69
CA SER A 130 -10.73 -12.38 7.54
C SER A 130 -12.19 -12.75 7.27
N VAL A 131 -13.00 -11.75 6.91
CA VAL A 131 -14.40 -11.95 6.52
C VAL A 131 -14.43 -12.43 5.09
N GLY A 132 -14.90 -13.66 4.87
CA GLY A 132 -15.02 -14.27 3.54
C GLY A 132 -14.43 -15.69 3.45
N PRO A 133 -14.37 -16.27 2.23
CA PRO A 133 -13.77 -17.58 2.01
C PRO A 133 -12.30 -17.61 2.41
N LYS A 134 -11.82 -18.72 2.97
CA LYS A 134 -10.44 -18.86 3.46
C LYS A 134 -9.39 -18.54 2.38
N ILE A 135 -8.38 -17.73 2.74
CA ILE A 135 -7.20 -17.49 1.91
C ILE A 135 -6.21 -18.65 2.05
N ARG A 136 -5.66 -19.11 0.92
CA ARG A 136 -4.55 -20.07 0.86
C ARG A 136 -3.23 -19.36 0.61
N ILE A 137 -2.14 -19.94 1.08
CA ILE A 137 -0.78 -19.48 0.80
C ILE A 137 -0.01 -20.60 0.10
N GLU A 138 0.62 -20.29 -1.03
CA GLU A 138 1.41 -21.25 -1.81
C GLU A 138 2.78 -20.68 -2.20
N ASN A 139 3.84 -21.42 -1.91
CA ASN A 139 5.19 -21.14 -2.40
C ASN A 139 5.88 -22.43 -2.85
N THR A 140 6.22 -22.50 -4.13
CA THR A 140 6.99 -23.58 -4.75
C THR A 140 8.24 -23.06 -5.45
N VAL A 141 8.64 -21.83 -5.17
CA VAL A 141 9.67 -21.08 -5.91
C VAL A 141 10.94 -20.94 -5.09
N ASP A 142 10.81 -20.49 -3.85
CA ASP A 142 11.91 -20.20 -2.94
C ASP A 142 11.52 -20.52 -1.49
N ASP A 143 12.34 -20.12 -0.52
CA ASP A 143 12.10 -20.33 0.91
C ASP A 143 11.41 -19.12 1.58
N ALA A 144 10.89 -18.17 0.80
CA ALA A 144 10.18 -17.00 1.31
C ALA A 144 8.86 -17.39 1.99
N ALA A 145 8.52 -16.65 3.04
CA ALA A 145 7.27 -16.78 3.76
C ALA A 145 6.60 -15.39 3.91
N CYS A 146 5.79 -15.21 4.94
CA CYS A 146 5.18 -13.92 5.27
C CYS A 146 6.22 -12.79 5.25
N PRO A 147 5.94 -11.64 4.61
CA PRO A 147 6.76 -10.45 4.75
C PRO A 147 6.99 -10.12 6.24
N PRO A 148 8.23 -9.76 6.66
CA PRO A 148 8.54 -9.51 8.06
C PRO A 148 7.65 -8.43 8.68
N GLY A 149 6.95 -8.78 9.77
CA GLY A 149 6.14 -7.84 10.53
C GLY A 149 4.80 -7.46 9.89
N PHE A 150 4.42 -8.06 8.75
CA PHE A 150 3.11 -7.84 8.13
C PHE A 150 1.98 -8.33 9.05
N LYS A 151 0.92 -7.53 9.17
CA LYS A 151 -0.31 -7.89 9.92
C LYS A 151 -1.54 -7.70 9.04
N TYR A 152 -2.49 -8.61 9.19
CA TYR A 152 -3.79 -8.47 8.54
C TYR A 152 -4.66 -7.40 9.20
N THR A 153 -5.31 -6.56 8.41
CA THR A 153 -6.41 -5.69 8.85
C THR A 153 -7.54 -5.64 7.82
N SER A 154 -8.78 -5.79 8.28
CA SER A 154 -9.98 -5.66 7.43
C SER A 154 -10.44 -4.23 7.23
N GLU A 155 -10.03 -3.32 8.12
CA GLU A 155 -10.34 -1.89 8.09
C GLU A 155 -9.04 -1.08 8.06
N CYS A 156 -9.10 0.14 7.55
CA CYS A 156 -7.99 1.07 7.69
C CYS A 156 -7.80 1.51 9.15
N ILE A 157 -6.55 1.68 9.55
CA ILE A 157 -6.18 2.28 10.83
C ILE A 157 -5.70 3.71 10.61
N TYR A 158 -5.83 4.55 11.64
CA TYR A 158 -5.50 5.97 11.56
C TYR A 158 -4.09 6.20 12.10
N GLY A 159 -3.20 6.72 11.25
CA GLY A 159 -1.83 7.04 11.60
C GLY A 159 -1.73 8.28 12.50
N LYS A 160 -0.50 8.56 12.95
CA LYS A 160 -0.24 9.71 13.83
C LYS A 160 -0.64 11.02 13.14
N GLY A 161 -1.48 11.82 13.81
CA GLY A 161 -1.94 13.12 13.31
C GLY A 161 -3.08 13.05 12.30
N VAL A 162 -3.60 11.86 12.00
CA VAL A 162 -4.82 11.68 11.20
C VAL A 162 -6.00 11.54 12.16
N GLU A 163 -6.95 12.45 12.06
CA GLU A 163 -8.18 12.40 12.84
C GLU A 163 -9.17 11.43 12.19
N LYS A 164 -9.82 10.61 13.02
CA LYS A 164 -10.88 9.73 12.55
C LYS A 164 -12.12 10.58 12.22
N PRO A 165 -12.79 10.36 11.07
CA PRO A 165 -14.03 11.05 10.73
C PRO A 165 -15.06 10.96 11.87
N ASP A 166 -15.59 12.11 12.29
CA ASP A 166 -16.64 12.17 13.30
C ASP A 166 -17.98 11.77 12.66
N PRO A 167 -18.64 10.71 13.15
CA PRO A 167 -19.93 10.26 12.64
C PRO A 167 -21.02 11.34 12.64
N GLN A 168 -20.88 12.40 13.44
CA GLN A 168 -21.82 13.54 13.48
C GLN A 168 -21.88 14.33 12.16
N PHE A 169 -20.79 14.33 11.38
CA PHE A 169 -20.74 14.97 10.06
C PHE A 169 -21.15 14.03 8.92
N SER A 170 -21.52 12.78 9.23
CA SER A 170 -21.95 11.82 8.23
C SER A 170 -23.40 12.05 7.82
N SER A 171 -23.65 12.25 6.52
CA SER A 171 -24.99 12.12 5.95
C SER A 171 -25.54 10.72 6.20
N ARG A 172 -26.78 10.60 6.69
CA ARG A 172 -27.39 9.30 7.01
C ARG A 172 -28.78 9.17 6.39
N CYS A 173 -29.19 7.95 6.05
CA CYS A 173 -30.58 7.65 5.70
C CYS A 173 -31.35 7.08 6.89
N GLU A 174 -32.67 7.29 6.89
CA GLU A 174 -33.61 6.73 7.88
C GLU A 174 -34.49 5.63 7.27
N CYS A 175 -34.10 5.10 6.10
CA CYS A 175 -34.82 4.04 5.41
C CYS A 175 -34.91 2.75 6.25
N GLY A 176 -35.99 1.98 6.02
CA GLY A 176 -36.13 0.64 6.57
C GLY A 176 -35.06 -0.33 6.08
N PRO A 177 -34.91 -1.50 6.73
CA PRO A 177 -33.90 -2.49 6.38
C PRO A 177 -33.96 -2.92 4.91
N GLY A 178 -32.90 -2.63 4.15
CA GLY A 178 -32.82 -2.97 2.72
C GLY A 178 -33.68 -2.13 1.78
N GLU A 179 -34.36 -1.09 2.26
CA GLU A 179 -35.31 -0.29 1.48
C GLU A 179 -34.69 0.96 0.83
N CYS A 180 -33.36 1.06 0.77
CA CYS A 180 -32.68 2.21 0.15
C CYS A 180 -32.90 2.24 -1.36
N SER A 181 -33.68 3.22 -1.83
CA SER A 181 -33.83 3.56 -3.24
C SER A 181 -34.07 5.07 -3.42
N ILE A 182 -34.01 5.55 -4.67
CA ILE A 182 -34.37 6.94 -4.98
C ILE A 182 -35.86 7.16 -4.71
N GLU A 183 -36.71 6.20 -5.07
CA GLU A 183 -38.17 6.25 -4.92
C GLU A 183 -38.58 6.34 -3.45
N ASN A 184 -37.84 5.68 -2.56
CA ASN A 184 -38.05 5.72 -1.12
C ASN A 184 -37.41 6.96 -0.45
N GLY A 185 -36.93 7.93 -1.25
CA GLY A 185 -36.34 9.16 -0.73
C GLY A 185 -35.05 8.95 0.05
N CYS A 186 -34.29 7.89 -0.23
CA CYS A 186 -33.06 7.61 0.50
C CYS A 186 -32.00 8.69 0.21
N LEU A 187 -31.62 9.46 1.24
CA LEU A 187 -30.59 10.50 1.13
C LEU A 187 -29.29 9.97 0.52
N CYS A 188 -28.78 8.82 0.97
CA CYS A 188 -27.56 8.23 0.44
C CYS A 188 -27.66 7.90 -1.06
N MET A 189 -28.83 7.43 -1.51
CA MET A 189 -29.04 7.11 -2.94
C MET A 189 -29.20 8.36 -3.80
N GLN A 190 -29.71 9.46 -3.22
CA GLN A 190 -29.80 10.75 -3.90
C GLN A 190 -28.41 11.40 -4.07
N GLU A 191 -27.59 11.41 -3.01
CA GLU A 191 -26.19 11.86 -3.06
C GLU A 191 -25.39 11.03 -4.09
N ALA A 192 -25.58 9.72 -4.04
CA ALA A 192 -24.97 8.79 -4.99
C ALA A 192 -25.35 9.09 -6.44
N ALA A 193 -26.63 9.36 -6.71
CA ALA A 193 -27.09 9.72 -8.04
C ALA A 193 -26.53 11.08 -8.49
N ALA A 194 -26.47 12.06 -7.59
CA ALA A 194 -25.95 13.39 -7.88
C ALA A 194 -24.47 13.38 -8.30
N ILE A 195 -23.64 12.55 -7.65
CA ILE A 195 -22.23 12.33 -8.04
C ILE A 195 -22.08 11.86 -9.49
N ASN A 196 -23.09 11.18 -10.02
CA ASN A 196 -23.07 10.63 -11.36
C ASN A 196 -24.00 11.39 -12.33
N ASP A 197 -24.24 12.69 -12.09
CA ASP A 197 -25.17 13.54 -12.86
C ASP A 197 -26.56 12.93 -13.06
N PHE A 198 -27.03 12.13 -12.10
CA PHE A 198 -28.28 11.37 -12.14
C PHE A 198 -28.37 10.38 -13.33
N LYS A 199 -27.25 10.01 -13.96
CA LYS A 199 -27.21 9.07 -15.09
C LYS A 199 -27.37 7.61 -14.64
N SER A 200 -26.82 7.26 -13.49
CA SER A 200 -27.03 5.96 -12.85
C SER A 200 -26.78 6.00 -11.35
N LEU A 201 -27.28 4.99 -10.64
CA LEU A 201 -26.84 4.67 -9.28
C LEU A 201 -25.44 4.01 -9.30
N PRO A 202 -24.75 3.91 -8.15
CA PRO A 202 -23.43 3.26 -8.08
C PRO A 202 -23.48 1.76 -8.38
N PHE A 203 -24.54 1.09 -7.91
CA PHE A 203 -24.67 -0.36 -7.99
C PHE A 203 -25.98 -0.79 -8.64
N GLU A 204 -25.89 -1.86 -9.42
CA GLU A 204 -27.01 -2.66 -9.89
C GLU A 204 -27.59 -3.50 -8.74
N LYS A 205 -28.77 -4.07 -8.95
CA LYS A 205 -29.47 -4.89 -7.93
C LYS A 205 -28.67 -6.11 -7.45
N ASP A 206 -27.74 -6.61 -8.27
CA ASP A 206 -26.86 -7.74 -7.94
C ASP A 206 -25.54 -7.31 -7.27
N GLY A 207 -25.40 -6.02 -6.95
CA GLY A 207 -24.23 -5.44 -6.30
C GLY A 207 -23.05 -5.20 -7.23
N ARG A 208 -23.20 -5.38 -8.55
CA ARG A 208 -22.18 -4.94 -9.51
C ARG A 208 -22.21 -3.43 -9.67
N VAL A 209 -21.07 -2.83 -9.96
CA VAL A 209 -21.02 -1.42 -10.36
C VAL A 209 -21.84 -1.21 -11.64
N SER A 210 -22.61 -0.13 -11.68
CA SER A 210 -23.42 0.23 -12.85
C SER A 210 -22.53 0.62 -14.03
N GLU A 211 -22.99 0.37 -15.26
CA GLU A 211 -22.14 0.57 -16.45
C GLU A 211 -21.71 2.04 -16.64
N GLN A 212 -22.56 2.96 -16.20
CA GLN A 212 -22.38 4.40 -16.32
C GLN A 212 -21.89 5.05 -15.02
N ALA A 213 -21.57 4.27 -13.98
CA ALA A 213 -21.10 4.81 -12.72
C ALA A 213 -19.74 5.51 -12.91
N SER A 214 -19.58 6.65 -12.24
CA SER A 214 -18.28 7.32 -12.13
C SER A 214 -17.30 6.46 -11.30
N ARG A 215 -16.02 6.85 -11.29
CA ARG A 215 -14.99 6.23 -10.44
C ARG A 215 -15.20 6.52 -8.94
N LEU A 216 -16.15 7.40 -8.62
CA LEU A 216 -16.62 7.69 -7.28
C LEU A 216 -17.96 7.02 -7.02
N LEU A 217 -17.96 6.09 -6.07
CA LEU A 217 -19.12 5.34 -5.64
C LEU A 217 -19.54 5.80 -4.25
N TRP A 218 -20.81 5.63 -3.91
CA TRP A 218 -21.34 6.01 -2.60
C TRP A 218 -21.99 4.82 -1.90
N GLU A 219 -21.66 4.64 -0.63
CA GLU A 219 -22.27 3.64 0.24
C GLU A 219 -22.97 4.23 1.46
N CYS A 220 -24.06 3.59 1.89
CA CYS A 220 -24.63 3.83 3.21
C CYS A 220 -23.59 3.54 4.30
N ASN A 221 -23.62 4.30 5.39
CA ASN A 221 -22.64 4.23 6.48
C ASN A 221 -23.25 3.74 7.80
N ALA A 222 -22.44 3.56 8.84
CA ALA A 222 -22.88 3.07 10.15
C ALA A 222 -23.98 3.93 10.82
N SER A 223 -24.10 5.21 10.46
CA SER A 223 -25.16 6.10 10.98
C SER A 223 -26.53 5.87 10.31
N CYS A 224 -26.61 5.09 9.24
CA CYS A 224 -27.84 4.82 8.50
C CYS A 224 -28.69 3.68 9.12
N SER A 225 -30.02 3.82 9.09
CA SER A 225 -30.97 2.83 9.65
C SER A 225 -31.21 1.59 8.77
N CYS A 226 -30.72 1.58 7.53
CA CYS A 226 -31.02 0.58 6.51
C CYS A 226 -30.43 -0.81 6.73
N GLY A 227 -29.68 -1.02 7.82
CA GLY A 227 -29.09 -2.30 8.18
C GLY A 227 -28.00 -2.81 7.22
N PRO A 228 -27.39 -3.96 7.52
CA PRO A 228 -26.22 -4.49 6.80
C PRO A 228 -26.55 -5.11 5.44
N THR A 229 -27.80 -5.50 5.20
CA THR A 229 -28.25 -6.09 3.91
C THR A 229 -28.62 -5.04 2.87
N CYS A 230 -28.34 -3.77 3.14
CA CYS A 230 -28.61 -2.68 2.22
C CYS A 230 -27.84 -2.86 0.90
N VAL A 231 -28.53 -2.62 -0.23
CA VAL A 231 -27.95 -2.68 -1.58
C VAL A 231 -26.83 -1.67 -1.81
N SER A 232 -26.73 -0.64 -0.97
CA SER A 232 -25.67 0.38 -0.98
C SER A 232 -24.59 0.09 0.09
N ARG A 233 -24.38 -1.17 0.46
CA ARG A 233 -23.31 -1.62 1.38
C ARG A 233 -22.55 -2.81 0.80
N VAL A 234 -22.15 -2.73 -0.46
CA VAL A 234 -21.57 -3.87 -1.18
C VAL A 234 -20.17 -4.20 -0.63
N SER A 235 -19.30 -3.21 -0.50
CA SER A 235 -17.91 -3.39 -0.05
C SER A 235 -17.83 -3.80 1.42
N GLN A 236 -18.77 -3.33 2.23
CA GLN A 236 -18.91 -3.61 3.66
C GLN A 236 -19.27 -5.08 3.96
N GLN A 237 -19.75 -5.84 2.98
CA GLN A 237 -20.06 -7.26 3.14
C GLN A 237 -18.81 -8.16 3.14
N GLY A 238 -17.62 -7.59 2.90
CA GLY A 238 -16.36 -8.31 2.92
C GLY A 238 -16.08 -9.13 1.65
N ARG A 239 -14.97 -9.88 1.67
CA ARG A 239 -14.51 -10.65 0.51
C ARG A 239 -15.49 -11.79 0.20
N ARG A 240 -15.85 -11.94 -1.07
CA ARG A 240 -16.76 -13.01 -1.53
C ARG A 240 -16.07 -14.19 -2.23
N PHE A 241 -14.81 -14.04 -2.59
CA PHE A 241 -14.09 -14.99 -3.45
C PHE A 241 -12.97 -15.72 -2.71
N ALA A 242 -12.79 -17.00 -3.04
CA ALA A 242 -11.66 -17.77 -2.56
C ALA A 242 -10.39 -17.38 -3.33
N MET A 243 -9.30 -17.14 -2.60
CA MET A 243 -8.05 -16.62 -3.15
C MET A 243 -6.85 -17.42 -2.66
N THR A 244 -5.82 -17.49 -3.49
CA THR A 244 -4.50 -17.98 -3.11
C THR A 244 -3.47 -16.86 -3.25
N ILE A 245 -2.77 -16.54 -2.18
CA ILE A 245 -1.55 -15.72 -2.24
C ILE A 245 -0.40 -16.65 -2.65
N LYS A 246 0.17 -16.39 -3.81
CA LYS A 246 1.12 -17.26 -4.50
C LYS A 246 2.46 -16.57 -4.71
N ARG A 247 3.55 -17.27 -4.45
CA ARG A 247 4.91 -16.81 -4.77
C ARG A 247 5.20 -16.98 -6.27
N TYR A 248 5.72 -15.93 -6.90
CA TYR A 248 6.17 -15.91 -8.28
C TYR A 248 7.69 -15.73 -8.37
N PRO A 249 8.36 -16.28 -9.41
CA PRO A 249 9.80 -16.16 -9.58
C PRO A 249 10.33 -14.72 -9.65
N ASN A 250 9.63 -13.83 -10.35
CA ASN A 250 10.20 -12.53 -10.74
C ASN A 250 9.41 -11.30 -10.25
N LYS A 251 8.23 -11.47 -9.64
CA LYS A 251 7.37 -10.35 -9.19
C LYS A 251 6.97 -10.44 -7.71
N GLY A 252 7.57 -11.36 -6.98
CA GLY A 252 7.31 -11.51 -5.57
C GLY A 252 6.05 -12.33 -5.26
N TRP A 253 5.27 -11.88 -4.28
CA TRP A 253 3.96 -12.47 -3.97
C TRP A 253 2.89 -11.87 -4.88
N GLY A 254 1.90 -12.66 -5.27
CA GLY A 254 0.72 -12.22 -6.03
C GLY A 254 -0.53 -12.93 -5.53
N VAL A 255 -1.71 -12.56 -6.03
CA VAL A 255 -2.97 -13.22 -5.64
C VAL A 255 -3.67 -13.78 -6.86
N ILE A 256 -4.14 -15.02 -6.80
CA ILE A 256 -4.93 -15.66 -7.86
C ILE A 256 -6.33 -16.04 -7.37
N LEU A 257 -7.27 -16.14 -8.30
CA LEU A 257 -8.59 -16.72 -8.03
C LEU A 257 -8.45 -18.22 -7.77
N ASN A 258 -9.02 -18.71 -6.66
CA ASN A 258 -8.95 -20.10 -6.22
C ASN A 258 -10.36 -20.70 -6.09
N GLN A 259 -11.16 -20.59 -7.15
CA GLN A 259 -12.49 -21.19 -7.28
C GLN A 259 -12.83 -21.39 -8.75
N LYS A 260 -13.74 -22.32 -9.05
CA LYS A 260 -14.14 -22.66 -10.42
C LYS A 260 -15.09 -21.63 -11.03
N GLU A 261 -15.94 -21.05 -10.19
CA GLU A 261 -16.93 -20.06 -10.60
C GLU A 261 -16.21 -18.75 -10.95
N PRO A 262 -16.31 -18.27 -12.20
CA PRO A 262 -15.61 -17.07 -12.61
C PRO A 262 -16.26 -15.82 -12.01
N ILE A 263 -15.45 -14.76 -11.85
CA ILE A 263 -15.94 -13.45 -11.41
C ILE A 263 -16.41 -12.66 -12.63
N PRO A 264 -17.69 -12.25 -12.71
CA PRO A 264 -18.18 -11.38 -13.79
C PRO A 264 -17.51 -10.00 -13.73
N PRO A 265 -17.48 -9.23 -14.83
CA PRO A 265 -17.05 -7.83 -14.78
C PRO A 265 -17.93 -6.99 -13.85
N ARG A 266 -17.38 -5.87 -13.37
CA ARG A 266 -17.97 -4.88 -12.45
C ARG A 266 -18.28 -5.42 -11.06
N THR A 267 -17.60 -6.46 -10.63
CA THR A 267 -17.90 -7.17 -9.38
C THR A 267 -16.89 -6.80 -8.30
N PHE A 268 -17.36 -6.46 -7.10
CA PHE A 268 -16.49 -6.13 -5.96
C PHE A 268 -15.55 -7.29 -5.61
N VAL A 269 -14.24 -7.03 -5.53
CA VAL A 269 -13.21 -8.02 -5.21
C VAL A 269 -12.65 -7.81 -3.81
N ALA A 270 -12.13 -6.62 -3.50
CA ALA A 270 -11.53 -6.29 -2.20
C ALA A 270 -11.46 -4.77 -1.98
N ARG A 271 -11.40 -4.33 -0.72
CA ARG A 271 -10.92 -2.98 -0.35
C ARG A 271 -9.40 -2.97 -0.31
N TYR A 272 -8.76 -1.81 -0.46
CA TYR A 272 -7.35 -1.64 -0.11
C TYR A 272 -7.24 -1.07 1.30
N THR A 273 -6.64 -1.82 2.21
CA THR A 273 -6.55 -1.45 3.62
C THR A 273 -5.11 -1.28 4.06
N GLY A 274 -4.90 -0.36 4.99
CA GLY A 274 -3.60 -0.07 5.58
C GLY A 274 -3.68 1.01 6.65
N GLU A 275 -2.56 1.66 6.90
CA GLU A 275 -2.51 2.85 7.75
C GLU A 275 -2.80 4.09 6.90
N ILE A 276 -3.87 4.82 7.21
CA ILE A 276 -4.12 6.14 6.63
C ILE A 276 -3.15 7.12 7.28
N ILE A 277 -2.32 7.76 6.46
CA ILE A 277 -1.30 8.73 6.87
C ILE A 277 -1.48 10.03 6.09
N LEU A 278 -0.92 11.12 6.61
CA LEU A 278 -0.83 12.38 5.86
C LEU A 278 0.14 12.21 4.68
N SER A 279 -0.11 12.89 3.56
CA SER A 279 0.74 12.79 2.36
C SER A 279 2.20 13.18 2.63
N GLN A 280 2.44 14.13 3.54
CA GLN A 280 3.80 14.48 3.97
C GLN A 280 4.54 13.31 4.65
N GLU A 281 3.82 12.49 5.43
CA GLU A 281 4.37 11.27 6.02
C GLU A 281 4.57 10.19 4.95
N ALA A 282 3.67 10.11 3.97
CA ALA A 282 3.83 9.21 2.82
C ALA A 282 5.11 9.53 2.03
N ASP A 283 5.39 10.81 1.75
CA ASP A 283 6.63 11.25 1.11
C ASP A 283 7.88 10.86 1.92
N ILE A 284 7.82 10.99 3.24
CA ILE A 284 8.92 10.61 4.15
C ILE A 284 9.16 9.10 4.08
N ARG A 285 8.10 8.29 4.16
CA ARG A 285 8.20 6.82 4.10
C ARG A 285 8.61 6.33 2.72
N GLY A 286 8.07 6.93 1.66
CA GLY A 286 8.35 6.62 0.26
C GLY A 286 9.84 6.68 -0.06
N ARG A 287 10.54 7.73 0.40
CA ARG A 287 12.01 7.82 0.26
C ARG A 287 12.77 6.68 0.92
N GLY A 288 12.21 6.08 1.98
CA GLY A 288 12.74 4.87 2.61
C GLY A 288 12.45 3.61 1.80
N TYR A 289 11.22 3.50 1.28
CA TYR A 289 10.76 2.38 0.46
C TYR A 289 11.43 2.30 -0.92
N ASP A 290 11.84 3.43 -1.50
CA ASP A 290 12.64 3.48 -2.74
C ASP A 290 13.93 2.65 -2.64
N VAL A 291 14.52 2.56 -1.44
CA VAL A 291 15.72 1.75 -1.18
C VAL A 291 15.41 0.24 -1.18
N GLU A 292 14.17 -0.12 -0.85
CA GLU A 292 13.66 -1.50 -0.84
C GLU A 292 13.14 -1.93 -2.22
N GLY A 293 12.82 -0.97 -3.09
CA GLY A 293 12.37 -1.20 -4.45
C GLY A 293 10.92 -1.69 -4.52
N ALA A 294 10.08 -1.33 -3.55
CA ALA A 294 8.64 -1.56 -3.54
C ALA A 294 7.97 -0.57 -2.58
N THR A 295 6.88 0.10 -3.00
CA THR A 295 6.01 0.83 -2.08
C THR A 295 4.58 0.31 -2.15
N TRP A 296 3.87 0.52 -1.05
CA TRP A 296 2.47 0.16 -0.85
C TRP A 296 1.65 1.38 -0.46
N LEU A 297 2.11 2.55 -0.88
CA LEU A 297 1.46 3.84 -0.71
C LEU A 297 0.44 4.04 -1.84
N PHE A 298 -0.78 4.39 -1.47
CA PHE A 298 -1.84 4.75 -2.42
C PHE A 298 -2.46 6.08 -2.00
N ASP A 299 -2.30 7.11 -2.83
CA ASP A 299 -2.86 8.43 -2.58
C ASP A 299 -4.39 8.47 -2.73
N LEU A 300 -5.06 9.20 -1.84
CA LEU A 300 -6.49 9.45 -1.90
C LEU A 300 -6.75 10.76 -2.66
N ASP A 301 -6.45 10.76 -3.96
CA ASP A 301 -6.36 11.95 -4.82
C ASP A 301 -7.54 12.15 -5.79
N TYR A 302 -8.65 11.43 -5.59
CA TYR A 302 -9.78 11.49 -6.54
C TYR A 302 -10.41 12.88 -6.69
N ASN A 303 -10.26 13.74 -5.69
CA ASN A 303 -10.72 15.12 -5.79
C ASN A 303 -9.74 15.91 -6.69
N THR A 304 -10.02 15.91 -7.99
CA THR A 304 -9.07 16.19 -9.10
C THR A 304 -8.48 17.61 -9.19
N GLU A 305 -8.62 18.44 -8.16
CA GLU A 305 -8.10 19.82 -8.16
C GLU A 305 -7.05 20.09 -7.07
N LEU A 306 -6.83 19.15 -6.14
CA LEU A 306 -5.92 19.34 -5.00
C LEU A 306 -4.95 18.17 -4.86
N GLU A 307 -3.78 18.44 -4.28
CA GLU A 307 -2.89 17.39 -3.79
C GLU A 307 -3.64 16.52 -2.78
N ALA A 308 -3.43 15.20 -2.83
CA ALA A 308 -4.01 14.30 -1.84
C ALA A 308 -3.64 14.78 -0.44
N LYS A 309 -4.61 14.80 0.47
CA LYS A 309 -4.39 15.09 1.89
C LYS A 309 -3.87 13.86 2.64
N TYR A 310 -4.32 12.68 2.21
CA TYR A 310 -4.02 11.40 2.84
C TYR A 310 -3.56 10.36 1.81
N SER A 311 -2.79 9.40 2.30
CA SER A 311 -2.42 8.18 1.57
C SER A 311 -2.67 6.95 2.46
N ILE A 312 -2.92 5.79 1.86
CA ILE A 312 -2.96 4.50 2.57
C ILE A 312 -1.61 3.82 2.42
N ASP A 313 -0.92 3.56 3.53
CA ASP A 313 0.31 2.76 3.60
C ASP A 313 -0.01 1.33 4.04
N ALA A 314 0.08 0.38 3.10
CA ALA A 314 -0.14 -1.03 3.39
C ALA A 314 1.14 -1.84 3.71
N TYR A 315 2.31 -1.19 3.91
CA TYR A 315 3.59 -1.88 4.08
C TYR A 315 3.61 -2.85 5.27
N ARG A 316 3.22 -2.36 6.46
CA ARG A 316 3.23 -3.17 7.70
C ARG A 316 1.90 -3.85 7.98
N GLN A 317 0.81 -3.29 7.49
CA GLN A 317 -0.55 -3.72 7.85
C GLN A 317 -1.44 -3.55 6.63
N GLY A 318 -2.19 -4.57 6.28
CA GLY A 318 -3.11 -4.53 5.15
C GLY A 318 -3.91 -5.81 5.00
N ASN A 319 -4.66 -5.95 3.92
CA ASN A 319 -5.38 -7.18 3.61
C ASN A 319 -4.74 -7.91 2.41
N GLU A 320 -5.46 -8.84 1.79
CA GLU A 320 -5.04 -9.57 0.60
C GLU A 320 -4.62 -8.66 -0.57
N SER A 321 -5.20 -7.47 -0.68
CA SER A 321 -4.90 -6.57 -1.79
C SER A 321 -3.51 -5.93 -1.73
N HIS A 322 -2.84 -5.98 -0.57
CA HIS A 322 -1.40 -5.68 -0.44
C HIS A 322 -0.56 -6.48 -1.45
N PHE A 323 -1.03 -7.67 -1.82
CA PHE A 323 -0.33 -8.59 -2.71
C PHE A 323 -0.85 -8.52 -4.17
N PHE A 324 -1.72 -7.58 -4.52
CA PHE A 324 -2.15 -7.43 -5.92
C PHE A 324 -1.04 -6.77 -6.74
N ASN A 325 -0.62 -7.43 -7.82
CA ASN A 325 0.49 -6.96 -8.64
C ASN A 325 0.05 -5.97 -9.71
N HIS A 326 1.03 -5.23 -10.24
CA HIS A 326 0.83 -4.39 -11.40
C HIS A 326 0.58 -5.20 -12.68
N SER A 327 -0.35 -4.73 -13.52
CA SER A 327 -0.40 -5.09 -14.94
C SER A 327 -0.69 -3.87 -15.81
N CYS A 328 -0.08 -3.82 -17.00
CA CYS A 328 -0.44 -2.85 -18.03
C CYS A 328 -1.76 -3.19 -18.73
N ASP A 329 -2.20 -4.44 -18.63
CA ASP A 329 -3.53 -4.94 -19.04
C ASP A 329 -4.20 -5.62 -17.82
N PRO A 330 -4.64 -4.83 -16.82
CA PRO A 330 -5.15 -5.34 -15.55
C PRO A 330 -6.58 -5.86 -15.64
N ASN A 331 -6.94 -6.85 -14.82
CA ASN A 331 -8.31 -7.33 -14.68
C ASN A 331 -9.12 -6.62 -13.58
N LEU A 332 -8.51 -5.71 -12.83
CA LEU A 332 -9.14 -4.88 -11.82
C LEU A 332 -9.15 -3.40 -12.19
N SER A 333 -10.20 -2.72 -11.76
CA SER A 333 -10.36 -1.27 -11.73
C SER A 333 -10.40 -0.78 -10.30
N VAL A 334 -9.82 0.39 -10.06
CA VAL A 334 -9.91 1.08 -8.77
C VAL A 334 -11.11 2.03 -8.78
N TYR A 335 -11.91 1.95 -7.73
CA TYR A 335 -12.99 2.89 -7.43
C TYR A 335 -12.83 3.42 -6.01
N MET A 336 -13.16 4.69 -5.84
CA MET A 336 -13.19 5.33 -4.53
C MET A 336 -14.61 5.30 -3.99
N LEU A 337 -14.78 4.89 -2.74
CA LEU A 337 -16.06 4.82 -2.06
C LEU A 337 -16.11 5.93 -1.01
N VAL A 338 -17.09 6.80 -1.13
CA VAL A 338 -17.48 7.77 -0.10
C VAL A 338 -18.67 7.26 0.70
N GLY A 339 -18.82 7.77 1.91
CA GLY A 339 -19.71 7.17 2.90
C GLY A 339 -19.03 5.96 3.56
N GLY A 340 -19.78 4.88 3.78
CA GLY A 340 -19.24 3.67 4.43
C GLY A 340 -18.54 3.95 5.76
N ASP A 341 -17.30 3.47 5.92
CA ASP A 341 -16.52 3.58 7.16
C ASP A 341 -15.81 4.92 7.34
N THR A 342 -15.64 5.70 6.26
CA THR A 342 -14.95 7.00 6.26
C THR A 342 -15.92 8.17 6.12
N ALA A 343 -17.23 7.91 6.31
CA ALA A 343 -18.26 8.94 6.26
C ALA A 343 -17.94 10.10 7.23
N GLY A 344 -18.10 11.34 6.75
CA GLY A 344 -17.81 12.55 7.51
C GLY A 344 -16.52 13.28 7.15
N ASP A 345 -15.66 12.71 6.31
CA ASP A 345 -14.52 13.40 5.69
C ASP A 345 -14.48 13.06 4.18
N SER A 346 -14.68 14.04 3.32
CA SER A 346 -14.69 13.84 1.86
C SER A 346 -13.30 13.58 1.27
N ASP A 347 -12.24 13.97 1.98
CA ASP A 347 -10.85 13.70 1.57
C ASP A 347 -10.44 12.27 1.97
N MET A 348 -11.24 11.62 2.83
CA MET A 348 -10.98 10.28 3.31
C MET A 348 -11.96 9.29 2.70
N MET A 349 -11.49 8.56 1.70
CA MET A 349 -12.30 7.65 0.91
C MET A 349 -11.82 6.22 1.10
N THR A 350 -12.72 5.26 0.97
CA THR A 350 -12.36 3.84 0.95
C THR A 350 -11.93 3.46 -0.47
N LEU A 351 -10.69 3.02 -0.63
CA LEU A 351 -10.18 2.53 -1.91
C LEU A 351 -10.62 1.08 -2.14
N SER A 352 -11.10 0.77 -3.34
CA SER A 352 -11.67 -0.55 -3.64
C SER A 352 -11.36 -1.05 -5.05
N PHE A 353 -11.26 -2.37 -5.19
CA PHE A 353 -11.00 -3.07 -6.44
C PHE A 353 -12.24 -3.82 -6.93
N TRP A 354 -12.50 -3.64 -8.22
CA TRP A 354 -13.64 -4.23 -8.93
C TRP A 354 -13.15 -4.89 -10.20
N SER A 355 -13.68 -6.05 -10.55
CA SER A 355 -13.33 -6.71 -11.82
C SER A 355 -13.74 -5.83 -13.01
N ASN A 356 -12.92 -5.79 -14.05
CA ASN A 356 -13.21 -5.04 -15.29
C ASN A 356 -13.48 -5.95 -16.50
N ARG A 357 -13.21 -7.24 -16.32
CA ARG A 357 -13.45 -8.33 -17.26
C ARG A 357 -13.80 -9.59 -16.46
N TRP A 358 -14.12 -10.67 -17.15
CA TRP A 358 -14.24 -11.98 -16.51
C TRP A 358 -12.89 -12.43 -15.95
N ILE A 359 -12.89 -12.94 -14.72
CA ILE A 359 -11.70 -13.51 -14.05
C ILE A 359 -11.97 -14.99 -13.80
N TYR A 360 -11.08 -15.86 -14.26
CA TYR A 360 -11.21 -17.31 -14.19
C TYR A 360 -10.26 -17.92 -13.16
N GLU A 361 -10.49 -19.19 -12.81
CA GLU A 361 -9.63 -19.93 -11.87
C GLU A 361 -8.16 -19.85 -12.29
N GLY A 362 -7.29 -19.47 -11.37
CA GLY A 362 -5.86 -19.33 -11.61
C GLY A 362 -5.43 -17.99 -12.20
N ASP A 363 -6.36 -17.14 -12.66
CA ASP A 363 -6.02 -15.78 -13.09
C ASP A 363 -5.51 -14.97 -11.90
N GLU A 364 -4.46 -14.19 -12.13
CA GLU A 364 -3.90 -13.28 -11.14
C GLU A 364 -4.70 -11.97 -11.10
N PHE A 365 -5.04 -11.53 -9.89
CA PHE A 365 -5.59 -10.21 -9.63
C PHE A 365 -4.53 -9.14 -9.82
N THR A 366 -4.76 -8.25 -10.79
CA THR A 366 -3.82 -7.19 -11.13
C THR A 366 -4.54 -5.87 -11.41
N PHE A 367 -3.90 -4.76 -11.04
CA PHE A 367 -4.38 -3.41 -11.33
C PHE A 367 -3.25 -2.54 -11.90
N ASP A 368 -3.59 -1.37 -12.44
CA ASP A 368 -2.58 -0.43 -12.94
C ASP A 368 -2.16 0.53 -11.83
N TYR A 369 -0.99 0.28 -11.24
CA TYR A 369 -0.39 1.12 -10.21
C TYR A 369 -0.30 2.60 -10.59
N ASN A 370 -0.15 2.91 -11.88
CA ASN A 370 0.05 4.28 -12.34
C ASN A 370 -1.26 4.91 -12.84
N GLY A 371 -2.41 4.24 -12.70
CA GLY A 371 -3.71 4.78 -13.13
C GLY A 371 -3.90 5.00 -14.64
N ASN A 372 -2.98 4.48 -15.47
CA ASN A 372 -2.93 4.76 -16.91
C ASN A 372 -3.78 3.83 -17.78
N TYR A 373 -4.40 2.81 -17.19
CA TYR A 373 -5.23 1.88 -17.92
C TYR A 373 -6.59 2.52 -18.21
N ALA A 374 -6.77 2.88 -19.48
CA ALA A 374 -8.04 3.35 -20.00
C ALA A 374 -9.03 2.18 -20.05
N GLN A 375 -10.21 2.36 -19.46
CA GLN A 375 -11.25 1.34 -19.53
C GLN A 375 -11.91 1.43 -20.92
N PRO A 376 -11.84 0.39 -21.78
CA PRO A 376 -12.32 0.50 -23.15
C PRO A 376 -13.81 0.87 -23.26
N TRP A 377 -14.64 0.46 -22.28
CA TRP A 377 -16.06 0.81 -22.27
C TRP A 377 -16.33 2.25 -21.82
N LEU A 378 -15.37 2.97 -21.23
CA LEU A 378 -15.53 4.40 -20.90
C LEU A 378 -15.29 5.29 -22.14
N GLU A 379 -14.51 4.83 -23.12
CA GLU A 379 -14.33 5.53 -24.40
C GLU A 379 -15.69 5.69 -25.12
N GLN A 380 -16.60 4.71 -24.99
CA GLN A 380 -17.94 4.75 -25.59
C GLN A 380 -18.84 5.85 -24.99
N TYR A 381 -18.53 6.31 -23.78
CA TYR A 381 -19.25 7.38 -23.07
C TYR A 381 -18.50 8.72 -23.11
N GLY A 382 -17.48 8.86 -23.97
CA GLY A 382 -16.77 10.11 -24.19
C GLY A 382 -15.77 10.51 -23.10
N ALA A 383 -15.48 9.62 -22.14
CA ALA A 383 -14.41 9.83 -21.19
C ALA A 383 -13.05 9.70 -21.90
N LYS A 384 -12.32 10.82 -22.02
CA LYS A 384 -10.98 10.83 -22.60
C LYS A 384 -9.95 10.57 -21.50
N ASP A 385 -9.54 9.33 -21.33
CA ASP A 385 -8.36 9.03 -20.51
C ASP A 385 -7.11 9.58 -21.22
N LYS A 386 -6.32 10.39 -20.50
CA LYS A 386 -5.05 10.90 -21.00
C LYS A 386 -4.10 9.71 -21.16
N LYS A 387 -3.87 9.24 -22.40
CA LYS A 387 -2.76 8.33 -22.69
C LYS A 387 -1.44 9.03 -22.38
N LEU A 388 -0.91 8.81 -21.18
CA LEU A 388 0.42 9.24 -20.81
C LEU A 388 1.42 8.37 -21.58
N ASP A 389 2.14 8.99 -22.52
CA ASP A 389 3.26 8.37 -23.21
C ASP A 389 4.41 8.20 -22.21
N MET A 390 4.42 7.07 -21.50
CA MET A 390 5.33 6.83 -20.39
C MET A 390 6.70 6.44 -20.92
N LYS A 391 7.51 7.45 -21.24
CA LYS A 391 8.95 7.30 -21.50
C LYS A 391 9.65 6.92 -20.20
N TYR A 392 10.71 6.11 -20.31
CA TYR A 392 11.56 5.77 -19.17
C TYR A 392 12.00 7.03 -18.43
N LYS A 393 11.86 6.99 -17.11
CA LYS A 393 12.38 7.99 -16.18
C LYS A 393 13.22 7.27 -15.13
N LYS A 394 14.25 7.95 -14.64
CA LYS A 394 15.12 7.46 -13.57
C LYS A 394 14.26 7.08 -12.34
N GLY A 395 14.49 5.90 -11.78
CA GLY A 395 13.71 5.36 -10.65
C GLY A 395 12.59 4.39 -11.03
N MET A 396 12.25 4.24 -12.32
CA MET A 396 11.25 3.25 -12.74
C MET A 396 11.80 1.81 -12.70
N THR A 397 10.92 0.86 -12.35
CA THR A 397 11.22 -0.57 -12.33
C THR A 397 10.76 -1.24 -13.63
N PRO A 398 11.51 -2.21 -14.18
CA PRO A 398 11.05 -3.00 -15.32
C PRO A 398 9.73 -3.71 -15.03
N CYS A 399 8.74 -3.54 -15.90
CA CYS A 399 7.43 -4.16 -15.77
C CYS A 399 7.46 -5.62 -16.26
N LEU A 400 6.99 -6.54 -15.42
CA LEU A 400 7.01 -7.99 -15.65
C LEU A 400 5.61 -8.60 -15.80
N CYS A 401 4.62 -7.79 -16.19
CA CYS A 401 3.22 -8.23 -16.27
C CYS A 401 2.94 -9.23 -17.40
N GLY A 402 3.81 -9.35 -18.40
CA GLY A 402 3.64 -10.27 -19.53
C GLY A 402 2.57 -9.88 -20.56
N ALA A 403 1.85 -8.77 -20.36
CA ALA A 403 0.85 -8.28 -21.31
C ALA A 403 1.49 -7.92 -22.67
N SER A 404 0.79 -8.22 -23.77
CA SER A 404 1.21 -7.83 -25.12
C SER A 404 1.29 -6.30 -25.30
N THR A 405 0.47 -5.57 -24.55
CA THR A 405 0.39 -4.11 -24.48
C THR A 405 1.27 -3.51 -23.38
N CYS A 406 2.24 -4.27 -22.84
CA CYS A 406 3.09 -3.83 -21.74
C CYS A 406 3.89 -2.55 -22.06
N ARG A 407 3.76 -1.56 -21.16
CA ARG A 407 4.46 -0.25 -21.19
C ARG A 407 5.92 -0.30 -20.75
N LYS A 408 6.45 -1.51 -20.50
CA LYS A 408 7.85 -1.84 -20.15
C LYS A 408 8.33 -1.35 -18.78
N TRP A 409 7.75 -0.31 -18.23
CA TRP A 409 8.18 0.30 -16.98
C TRP A 409 6.98 0.60 -16.07
N VAL A 410 7.21 0.50 -14.76
CA VAL A 410 6.23 0.80 -13.71
C VAL A 410 6.89 1.67 -12.64
N TYR A 411 6.10 2.57 -12.04
CA TYR A 411 6.49 3.22 -10.80
C TYR A 411 5.96 2.34 -9.69
N LEU A 412 6.88 1.82 -8.89
CA LEU A 412 6.52 1.00 -7.75
C LEU A 412 6.12 1.85 -6.57
#